data_AF-D4BL35-F1
#
_entry.id   AF-D4BL35-F1
#
_cell.length_a   1.000
_cell.length_b   1.000
_cell.length_c   1.000
_cell.angle_alpha   90.00
_cell.angle_beta   90.00
_cell.angle_gamma   90.00
#
_symmetry.space_group_name_H-M   'P 1'
#
loop_
_entity.id
_entity.type
_entity.pdbx_description
1 polymer ?
#
loop_
_entity_poly.entity_id
_entity_poly.type
_entity_poly.pdbx_seq_one_letter_code
_entity_poly.pdbx_strand_id
1 'polypeptide(L)'
;MMNILCFSIFNGQIKMITYGYNQFSTHGKSNTSQDYSAKNISNNMSLEIRAYAPKPHFANLFREKELIFQHEGKIRIFDIGRISRETKTLIEKQGGMLAWRGQEATTFVSALINKQIDDVCTQFGKGIPSHRKAELFKHLEGIAKREHITDKLDVNGANSSVKHCVMSNRYLIKQLRKLERNFPDDKNKINTKIIDKCAREIACDMLNISDKNLRSIENQAREMAHKILTAGG
;
A
#
# COMPACT_ATOMS: atom_id res chain seq x y z
N MET A 1 -6.77 16.05 -31.57
CA MET A 1 -7.15 16.13 -30.15
C MET A 1 -7.65 14.76 -29.73
N MET A 2 -7.05 14.14 -28.72
CA MET A 2 -7.44 12.81 -28.27
C MET A 2 -8.23 12.97 -26.98
N ASN A 3 -9.55 12.82 -27.06
CA ASN A 3 -10.41 12.77 -25.89
C ASN A 3 -10.30 11.37 -25.29
N ILE A 4 -9.74 11.26 -24.09
CA ILE A 4 -9.73 10.00 -23.35
C ILE A 4 -11.05 9.93 -22.59
N LEU A 5 -11.91 8.99 -22.98
CA LEU A 5 -13.13 8.65 -22.26
C LEU A 5 -12.78 7.64 -21.18
N CYS A 6 -12.87 8.04 -19.91
CA CYS A 6 -12.76 7.12 -18.78
C CYS A 6 -14.12 6.97 -18.10
N PHE A 7 -14.47 5.71 -17.85
CA PHE A 7 -15.61 5.33 -17.03
C PHE A 7 -15.10 4.96 -15.64
N SER A 8 -15.75 5.44 -14.60
CA SER A 8 -15.52 4.99 -13.24
C SER A 8 -16.84 4.59 -12.61
N ILE A 9 -16.83 3.45 -11.93
CA ILE A 9 -17.98 2.92 -11.20
C ILE A 9 -17.81 3.34 -9.74
N PHE A 10 -18.74 4.14 -9.24
CA PHE A 10 -18.84 4.48 -7.82
C PHE A 10 -20.25 4.12 -7.34
N ASN A 11 -20.35 3.27 -6.31
CA ASN A 11 -21.61 2.81 -5.73
C ASN A 11 -22.64 2.28 -6.76
N GLY A 12 -22.18 1.50 -7.74
CA GLY A 12 -23.05 0.90 -8.75
C GLY A 12 -23.55 1.85 -9.85
N GLN A 13 -23.12 3.12 -9.85
CA GLN A 13 -23.42 4.05 -10.94
C GLN A 13 -22.16 4.32 -11.78
N ILE A 14 -22.32 4.24 -13.10
CA ILE A 14 -21.29 4.61 -14.08
C ILE A 14 -21.36 6.13 -14.27
N LYS A 15 -20.30 6.85 -13.91
CA LYS A 15 -20.15 8.27 -14.25
C LYS A 15 -19.10 8.43 -15.34
N MET A 16 -19.48 9.20 -16.37
CA MET A 16 -18.60 9.59 -17.47
C MET A 16 -17.83 10.84 -17.05
N ILE A 17 -16.50 10.78 -17.07
CA ILE A 17 -15.66 11.95 -16.80
C ILE A 17 -14.81 12.19 -18.04
N THR A 18 -15.05 13.31 -18.71
CA THR A 18 -14.25 13.78 -19.85
C THR A 18 -13.16 14.71 -19.36
N TYR A 19 -11.90 14.37 -19.65
CA TYR A 19 -10.74 15.24 -19.39
C TYR A 19 -10.36 15.98 -20.67
N GLY A 20 -10.51 17.31 -20.67
CA GLY A 20 -9.93 18.19 -21.68
C GLY A 20 -8.51 18.60 -21.26
N TYR A 21 -7.54 18.42 -22.15
CA TYR A 21 -6.21 19.03 -22.01
C TYR A 21 -6.33 20.50 -22.43
N ASN A 22 -6.32 21.43 -21.48
CA ASN A 22 -6.20 22.86 -21.79
C ASN A 22 -4.93 23.46 -21.17
N GLN A 23 -4.14 24.10 -22.05
CA GLN A 23 -3.03 24.99 -21.75
C GLN A 23 -3.54 26.33 -21.20
N PHE A 24 -2.67 27.04 -20.47
CA PHE A 24 -2.89 28.34 -19.79
C PHE A 24 -3.63 29.44 -20.60
N SER A 25 -4.46 30.27 -19.93
CA SER A 25 -4.43 31.76 -19.93
C SER A 25 -5.63 32.38 -19.17
N THR A 26 -5.59 33.71 -18.98
CA THR A 26 -6.08 34.62 -17.92
C THR A 26 -7.51 35.20 -18.02
N HIS A 27 -7.96 35.79 -16.90
CA HIS A 27 -8.98 36.85 -16.69
C HIS A 27 -10.48 36.49 -16.59
N GLY A 28 -11.15 37.11 -15.58
CA GLY A 28 -12.61 37.37 -15.60
C GLY A 28 -13.36 37.02 -14.31
N LYS A 29 -13.90 38.05 -13.64
CA LYS A 29 -14.76 38.00 -12.42
C LYS A 29 -16.15 37.40 -12.70
N SER A 30 -16.78 36.76 -11.71
CA SER A 30 -18.03 37.22 -11.04
C SER A 30 -18.73 36.09 -10.25
N ASN A 31 -19.42 36.53 -9.19
CA ASN A 31 -20.10 35.77 -8.15
C ASN A 31 -21.29 34.94 -8.65
N THR A 32 -21.59 33.84 -7.96
CA THR A 32 -22.89 33.67 -7.28
C THR A 32 -22.76 32.58 -6.21
N SER A 33 -23.04 32.97 -4.97
CA SER A 33 -23.22 32.13 -3.80
C SER A 33 -24.42 31.21 -3.95
N GLN A 34 -24.31 29.96 -3.51
CA GLN A 34 -25.41 29.28 -2.85
C GLN A 34 -24.83 28.30 -1.83
N ASP A 35 -24.97 28.69 -0.56
CA ASP A 35 -24.77 27.85 0.61
C ASP A 35 -25.65 26.61 0.52
N TYR A 36 -25.02 25.43 0.57
CA TYR A 36 -25.66 24.21 1.02
C TYR A 36 -24.78 23.52 2.06
N SER A 37 -25.20 23.73 3.31
CA SER A 37 -25.07 22.86 4.48
C SER A 37 -23.80 22.01 4.61
N ALA A 38 -22.97 22.38 5.59
CA ALA A 38 -22.10 21.47 6.30
C ALA A 38 -22.88 20.22 6.76
N LYS A 39 -22.63 19.07 6.14
CA LYS A 39 -22.91 17.73 6.67
C LYS A 39 -22.10 16.68 5.89
N ASN A 40 -21.13 16.08 6.60
CA ASN A 40 -20.36 14.88 6.26
C ASN A 40 -19.39 14.94 5.06
N ILE A 41 -18.27 15.64 5.24
CA ILE A 41 -17.04 15.31 4.50
C ILE A 41 -16.45 14.06 5.17
N SER A 42 -16.78 12.88 4.66
CA SER A 42 -16.02 11.67 4.97
C SER A 42 -14.56 11.91 4.57
N ASN A 43 -13.62 11.47 5.41
CA ASN A 43 -12.18 11.48 5.14
C ASN A 43 -11.84 10.83 3.78
N ASN A 44 -11.87 11.60 2.70
CA ASN A 44 -11.71 11.13 1.33
C ASN A 44 -10.22 10.98 1.01
N MET A 45 -9.59 9.92 1.54
CA MET A 45 -8.23 9.51 1.18
C MET A 45 -8.28 8.16 0.48
N SER A 46 -7.84 8.09 -0.78
CA SER A 46 -7.78 6.85 -1.55
C SER A 46 -6.40 6.62 -2.17
N LEU A 47 -6.08 5.34 -2.37
CA LEU A 47 -4.83 4.83 -2.93
C LEU A 47 -5.17 3.71 -3.92
N GLU A 48 -4.83 3.91 -5.20
CA GLU A 48 -5.13 2.96 -6.28
C GLU A 48 -3.85 2.61 -7.04
N ILE A 49 -3.65 1.33 -7.36
CA ILE A 49 -2.54 0.87 -8.22
C ILE A 49 -3.08 0.71 -9.63
N ARG A 50 -2.45 1.34 -10.62
CA ARG A 50 -2.76 1.14 -12.04
C ARG A 50 -1.55 0.60 -12.78
N ALA A 51 -1.74 -0.50 -13.49
CA ALA A 51 -0.78 -0.96 -14.47
C ALA A 51 -0.99 -0.19 -15.78
N TYR A 52 0.10 0.15 -16.47
CA TYR A 52 0.05 0.80 -17.77
C TYR A 52 1.07 0.19 -18.73
N ALA A 53 0.84 0.42 -20.02
CA ALA A 53 1.72 -0.11 -21.06
C ALA A 53 3.11 0.52 -20.93
N PRO A 54 4.20 -0.27 -20.97
CA PRO A 54 5.54 0.27 -20.93
C PRO A 54 5.75 1.21 -22.12
N LYS A 55 6.51 2.29 -21.91
CA LYS A 55 6.95 3.13 -23.04
C LYS A 55 7.70 2.25 -24.05
N PRO A 56 7.59 2.51 -25.37
CA PRO A 56 8.12 1.64 -26.43
C PRO A 56 9.60 1.25 -26.26
N HIS A 57 10.39 2.11 -25.62
CA HIS A 57 11.82 1.90 -25.38
C HIS A 57 12.16 1.02 -24.16
N PHE A 58 11.17 0.58 -23.36
CA PHE A 58 11.36 -0.21 -22.12
C PHE A 58 10.54 -1.51 -22.08
N ALA A 59 10.12 -2.02 -23.24
CA ALA A 59 9.14 -3.10 -23.39
C ALA A 59 9.42 -4.41 -22.61
N ASN A 60 10.64 -4.64 -22.12
CA ASN A 60 11.06 -5.96 -21.66
C ASN A 60 11.32 -6.13 -20.15
N LEU A 61 11.12 -5.13 -19.29
CA LEU A 61 11.67 -5.24 -17.93
C LEU A 61 10.70 -5.15 -16.75
N PHE A 62 9.59 -4.41 -16.80
CA PHE A 62 8.65 -4.35 -15.66
C PHE A 62 7.24 -4.00 -16.17
N ARG A 63 6.20 -4.54 -15.53
CA ARG A 63 4.86 -3.94 -15.63
C ARG A 63 4.98 -2.55 -15.01
N GLU A 64 4.91 -1.51 -15.82
CA GLU A 64 4.95 -0.18 -15.26
C GLU A 64 3.65 0.03 -14.47
N LYS A 65 3.80 0.38 -13.19
CA LYS A 65 2.70 0.58 -12.25
C LYS A 65 2.79 1.97 -11.67
N GLU A 66 1.65 2.59 -11.48
CA GLU A 66 1.52 3.86 -10.78
C GLU A 66 0.68 3.69 -9.53
N LEU A 67 1.06 4.40 -8.47
CA LEU A 67 0.20 4.62 -7.32
C LEU A 67 -0.47 5.97 -7.48
N ILE A 68 -1.80 5.98 -7.56
CA ILE A 68 -2.61 7.18 -7.57
C ILE A 68 -3.08 7.42 -6.14
N PHE A 69 -2.65 8.54 -5.58
CA PHE A 69 -3.11 9.07 -4.31
C PHE A 69 -4.09 10.21 -4.56
N GLN A 70 -5.25 10.15 -3.91
CA GLN A 70 -6.21 11.23 -3.91
C GLN A 70 -6.58 11.59 -2.46
N HIS A 71 -6.50 12.88 -2.14
CA HIS A 71 -6.92 13.41 -0.86
C HIS A 71 -7.37 14.86 -0.99
N GLU A 72 -8.55 15.19 -0.45
CA GLU A 72 -9.16 16.53 -0.48
C GLU A 72 -9.14 17.17 -1.89
N GLY A 73 -9.51 16.38 -2.91
CA GLY A 73 -9.55 16.82 -4.30
C GLY A 73 -8.19 16.95 -4.99
N LYS A 74 -7.06 16.78 -4.26
CA LYS A 74 -5.71 16.77 -4.86
C LYS A 74 -5.34 15.34 -5.27
N ILE A 75 -4.82 15.21 -6.49
CA ILE A 75 -4.34 13.93 -7.04
C ILE A 75 -2.82 13.99 -7.19
N ARG A 76 -2.14 12.92 -6.77
CA ARG A 76 -0.71 12.70 -6.99
C ARG A 76 -0.47 11.29 -7.52
N ILE A 77 0.46 11.18 -8.46
CA ILE A 77 0.82 9.93 -9.12
C ILE A 77 2.28 9.63 -8.77
N PHE A 78 2.55 8.40 -8.32
CA PHE A 78 3.88 7.91 -8.01
C PHE A 78 4.24 6.77 -8.95
N ASP A 79 5.41 6.86 -9.59
CA ASP A 79 5.95 5.81 -10.46
C ASP A 79 6.51 4.66 -9.63
N ILE A 80 5.71 3.60 -9.43
CA ILE A 80 6.11 2.42 -8.68
C ILE A 80 7.17 1.63 -9.45
N GLY A 81 7.10 1.62 -10.79
CA GLY A 81 8.11 0.96 -11.62
C GLY A 81 9.51 1.49 -11.33
N ARG A 82 9.66 2.81 -11.21
CA ARG A 82 10.90 3.46 -10.81
C ARG A 82 11.31 3.10 -9.39
N ILE A 83 10.39 3.20 -8.42
CA ILE A 83 10.68 2.87 -7.02
C ILE A 83 11.13 1.40 -6.91
N SER A 84 10.45 0.49 -7.59
CA SER A 84 10.74 -0.95 -7.65
C SER A 84 12.14 -1.22 -8.21
N ARG A 85 12.50 -0.60 -9.35
CA ARG A 85 13.85 -0.73 -9.93
C ARG A 85 14.93 -0.24 -8.98
N GLU A 86 14.76 0.94 -8.39
CA GLU A 86 15.72 1.51 -7.45
C GLU A 86 15.85 0.63 -6.18
N THR A 87 14.74 0.13 -5.64
CA THR A 87 14.72 -0.82 -4.51
C THR A 87 15.45 -2.13 -4.86
N LYS A 88 15.20 -2.69 -6.05
CA LYS A 88 15.84 -3.92 -6.52
C LYS A 88 17.35 -3.78 -6.55
N THR A 89 17.84 -2.69 -7.16
CA THR A 89 19.27 -2.41 -7.26
C THR A 89 19.93 -2.25 -5.89
N LEU A 90 19.22 -1.70 -4.89
CA LEU A 90 19.75 -1.60 -3.53
C LEU A 90 19.90 -2.98 -2.87
N ILE A 91 18.87 -3.83 -3.01
CA ILE A 91 18.89 -5.20 -2.47
C ILE A 91 19.97 -6.04 -3.15
N GLU A 92 20.08 -5.98 -4.48
CA GLU A 92 21.08 -6.71 -5.26
C GLU A 92 22.51 -6.41 -4.79
N LYS A 93 22.79 -5.14 -4.48
CA LYS A 93 24.10 -4.70 -3.97
C LYS A 93 24.45 -5.24 -2.58
N GLN A 94 23.47 -5.70 -1.80
CA GLN A 94 23.66 -6.10 -0.40
C GLN A 94 23.87 -7.60 -0.18
N GLY A 95 23.86 -8.43 -1.23
CA GLY A 95 24.09 -9.87 -1.07
C GLY A 95 23.36 -10.78 -2.07
N GLY A 96 22.72 -10.21 -3.10
CA GLY A 96 22.06 -10.96 -4.16
C GLY A 96 20.60 -11.36 -3.86
N MET A 97 19.78 -11.43 -4.91
CA MET A 97 18.33 -11.60 -4.81
C MET A 97 17.87 -12.98 -4.30
N LEU A 98 18.63 -14.05 -4.57
CA LEU A 98 18.19 -15.42 -4.26
C LEU A 98 18.12 -15.68 -2.75
N ALA A 99 19.21 -15.40 -2.03
CA ALA A 99 19.25 -15.56 -0.58
C ALA A 99 18.29 -14.59 0.12
N TRP A 100 18.22 -13.35 -0.39
CA TRP A 100 17.32 -12.32 0.13
C TRP A 100 15.84 -12.73 0.06
N ARG A 101 15.39 -13.30 -1.08
CA ARG A 101 13.98 -13.67 -1.27
C ARG A 101 13.45 -14.60 -0.19
N GLY A 102 14.20 -15.64 0.17
CA GLY A 102 13.77 -16.60 1.19
C GLY A 102 13.62 -15.96 2.57
N GLN A 103 14.59 -15.14 2.96
CA GLN A 103 14.56 -14.42 4.24
C GLN A 103 13.46 -13.36 4.27
N GLU A 104 13.36 -12.57 3.20
CA GLU A 104 12.39 -11.48 3.12
C GLU A 104 10.95 -12.02 3.07
N ALA A 105 10.68 -13.15 2.40
CA ALA A 105 9.33 -13.74 2.40
C ALA A 105 8.86 -14.07 3.83
N THR A 106 9.70 -14.69 4.65
CA THR A 106 9.40 -14.93 6.06
C THR A 106 9.19 -13.61 6.81
N THR A 107 10.15 -12.68 6.72
CA THR A 107 10.11 -11.42 7.48
C THR A 107 8.92 -10.54 7.09
N PHE A 108 8.67 -10.37 5.80
CA PHE A 108 7.61 -9.53 5.26
C PHE A 108 6.22 -10.04 5.66
N VAL A 109 5.97 -11.34 5.51
CA VAL A 109 4.67 -11.93 5.87
C VAL A 109 4.47 -11.91 7.37
N SER A 110 5.51 -12.21 8.15
CA SER A 110 5.46 -12.13 9.61
C SER A 110 5.17 -10.72 10.11
N ALA A 111 5.77 -9.70 9.48
CA ALA A 111 5.50 -8.29 9.79
C ALA A 111 4.06 -7.89 9.47
N LEU A 112 3.48 -8.38 8.37
CA LEU A 112 2.07 -8.14 8.04
C LEU A 112 1.15 -8.78 9.09
N ILE A 113 1.41 -10.03 9.47
CA ILE A 113 0.66 -10.74 10.51
C ILE A 113 0.73 -9.99 11.84
N ASN A 114 1.94 -9.61 12.28
CA ASN A 114 2.14 -8.84 13.51
C ASN A 114 1.37 -7.53 13.48
N LYS A 115 1.40 -6.80 12.36
CA LYS A 115 0.60 -5.58 12.20
C LYS A 115 -0.90 -5.83 12.37
N GLN A 116 -1.44 -6.92 11.81
CA GLN A 116 -2.86 -7.25 12.00
C GLN A 116 -3.20 -7.57 13.45
N ILE A 117 -2.31 -8.27 14.14
CA ILE A 117 -2.47 -8.58 15.56
C ILE A 117 -2.44 -7.28 16.39
N ASP A 118 -1.46 -6.41 16.13
CA ASP A 118 -1.29 -5.13 16.84
C ASP A 118 -2.50 -4.20 16.62
N ASP A 119 -3.04 -4.14 15.40
CA ASP A 119 -4.25 -3.39 15.08
C ASP A 119 -5.45 -3.88 15.91
N VAL A 120 -5.62 -5.21 16.05
CA VAL A 120 -6.67 -5.80 16.88
C VAL A 120 -6.42 -5.53 18.36
N CYS A 121 -5.19 -5.71 18.85
CA CYS A 121 -4.85 -5.44 20.25
C CYS A 121 -5.13 -3.97 20.61
N THR A 122 -4.84 -3.05 19.70
CA THR A 122 -5.14 -1.62 19.85
C THR A 122 -6.64 -1.35 19.94
N GLN A 123 -7.46 -2.03 19.12
CA GLN A 123 -8.92 -1.91 19.16
C GLN A 123 -9.53 -2.39 20.48
N PHE A 124 -8.99 -3.47 21.05
CA PHE A 124 -9.48 -4.05 22.31
C PHE A 124 -8.81 -3.47 23.56
N GLY A 125 -7.74 -2.68 23.41
CA GLY A 125 -6.92 -2.20 24.53
C GLY A 125 -6.25 -3.32 25.33
N LYS A 126 -6.05 -4.49 24.72
CA LYS A 126 -5.52 -5.70 25.37
C LYS A 126 -4.48 -6.37 24.49
N GLY A 127 -3.43 -6.92 25.11
CA GLY A 127 -2.40 -7.70 24.42
C GLY A 127 -2.74 -9.19 24.35
N ILE A 128 -2.25 -9.87 23.30
CA ILE A 128 -2.29 -11.33 23.22
C ILE A 128 -1.11 -11.92 24.01
N PRO A 129 -1.33 -12.87 24.93
CA PRO A 129 -0.25 -13.57 25.62
C PRO A 129 0.73 -14.26 24.65
N SER A 130 2.01 -14.25 24.98
CA SER A 130 3.08 -14.77 24.11
C SER A 130 2.86 -16.22 23.63
N HIS A 131 2.40 -17.11 24.51
CA HIS A 131 2.11 -18.50 24.14
C HIS A 131 0.98 -18.62 23.11
N ARG A 132 -0.11 -17.83 23.26
CA ARG A 132 -1.22 -17.78 22.28
C ARG A 132 -0.77 -17.17 20.97
N LYS A 133 0.10 -16.16 21.02
CA LYS A 133 0.71 -15.58 19.82
C LYS A 133 1.54 -16.62 19.07
N ALA A 134 2.33 -17.44 19.77
CA ALA A 134 3.11 -18.52 19.17
C ALA A 134 2.22 -19.60 18.52
N GLU A 135 1.13 -20.01 19.20
CA GLU A 135 0.13 -20.94 18.65
C GLU A 135 -0.50 -20.40 17.35
N LEU A 136 -0.89 -19.12 17.36
CA LEU A 136 -1.44 -18.42 16.19
C LEU A 136 -0.44 -18.42 15.03
N PHE A 137 0.83 -18.09 15.28
CA PHE A 137 1.88 -18.11 14.26
C PHE A 137 2.11 -19.51 13.69
N LYS A 138 2.10 -20.55 14.53
CA LYS A 138 2.22 -21.94 14.07
C LYS A 138 1.05 -22.34 13.16
N HIS A 139 -0.17 -21.90 13.48
CA HIS A 139 -1.34 -22.14 12.62
C HIS A 139 -1.20 -21.41 11.27
N LEU A 140 -0.84 -20.13 11.30
CA LEU A 140 -0.63 -19.32 10.09
C LEU A 140 0.50 -19.84 9.21
N GLU A 141 1.55 -20.44 9.80
CA GLU A 141 2.63 -21.05 9.03
C GLU A 141 2.12 -22.20 8.16
N GLY A 142 1.18 -23.01 8.69
CA GLY A 142 0.51 -24.04 7.91
C GLY A 142 -0.28 -23.48 6.72
N ILE A 143 -0.89 -22.30 6.86
CA ILE A 143 -1.57 -21.60 5.76
C ILE A 143 -0.55 -21.05 4.75
N ALA A 144 0.49 -20.37 5.22
CA ALA A 144 1.54 -19.80 4.38
C ALA A 144 2.21 -20.85 3.48
N LYS A 145 2.48 -22.04 4.03
CA LYS A 145 3.00 -23.19 3.29
C LYS A 145 2.04 -23.66 2.20
N ARG A 146 0.76 -23.85 2.52
CA ARG A 146 -0.27 -24.26 1.55
C ARG A 146 -0.49 -23.25 0.44
N GLU A 147 -0.36 -21.96 0.75
CA GLU A 147 -0.48 -20.88 -0.23
C GLU A 147 0.83 -20.55 -0.96
N HIS A 148 1.87 -21.36 -0.77
CA HIS A 148 3.21 -21.22 -1.37
C HIS A 148 3.83 -19.83 -1.17
N ILE A 149 3.65 -19.25 0.02
CA ILE A 149 4.17 -17.91 0.35
C ILE A 149 5.57 -18.01 0.97
N THR A 150 5.71 -18.83 2.01
CA THR A 150 6.97 -19.06 2.73
C THR A 150 6.88 -20.34 3.56
N ASP A 151 8.03 -21.00 3.77
CA ASP A 151 8.14 -22.24 4.54
C ASP A 151 8.24 -22.03 6.04
N LYS A 152 8.37 -20.78 6.51
CA LYS A 152 8.41 -20.48 7.93
C LYS A 152 7.92 -19.07 8.23
N LEU A 153 7.35 -18.90 9.42
CA LEU A 153 7.05 -17.60 9.99
C LEU A 153 7.89 -17.33 11.23
N ASP A 154 8.13 -16.05 11.53
CA ASP A 154 8.85 -15.61 12.70
C ASP A 154 7.93 -14.73 13.56
N VAL A 155 7.64 -15.16 14.79
CA VAL A 155 6.80 -14.42 15.75
C VAL A 155 7.33 -13.00 16.00
N ASN A 156 8.65 -12.80 15.86
CA ASN A 156 9.34 -11.54 16.07
C ASN A 156 9.60 -10.76 14.78
N GLY A 157 9.17 -11.27 13.63
CA GLY A 157 9.36 -10.60 12.34
C GLY A 157 8.57 -9.29 12.29
N ALA A 158 9.27 -8.15 12.30
CA ALA A 158 8.64 -6.82 12.37
C ALA A 158 9.02 -5.90 11.20
N ASN A 159 10.26 -5.96 10.73
CA ASN A 159 10.83 -4.95 9.83
C ASN A 159 11.29 -5.56 8.49
N SER A 160 10.45 -5.41 7.47
CA SER A 160 10.77 -5.77 6.09
C SER A 160 11.84 -4.85 5.50
N SER A 161 12.85 -5.44 4.86
CA SER A 161 13.90 -4.69 4.18
C SER A 161 13.37 -3.95 2.94
N VAL A 162 12.33 -4.47 2.26
CA VAL A 162 11.63 -3.74 1.18
C VAL A 162 11.10 -2.41 1.69
N LYS A 163 10.43 -2.42 2.85
CA LYS A 163 9.88 -1.19 3.44
C LYS A 163 10.99 -0.19 3.76
N HIS A 164 12.11 -0.63 4.32
CA HIS A 164 13.27 0.24 4.57
C HIS A 164 13.86 0.83 3.27
N CYS A 165 13.97 0.04 2.20
CA CYS A 165 14.42 0.52 0.90
C CYS A 165 13.46 1.54 0.30
N VAL A 166 12.15 1.30 0.39
CA VAL A 166 11.11 2.25 -0.07
C VAL A 166 11.16 3.55 0.74
N MET A 167 11.32 3.46 2.07
CA MET A 167 11.44 4.64 2.94
C MET A 167 12.65 5.51 2.61
N SER A 168 13.75 4.90 2.15
CA SER A 168 14.98 5.60 1.76
C SER A 168 15.02 5.99 0.28
N ASN A 169 13.98 5.67 -0.49
CA ASN A 169 13.93 5.96 -1.93
C ASN A 169 13.88 7.47 -2.20
N ARG A 170 14.92 8.00 -2.87
CA ARG A 170 15.09 9.45 -3.11
C ARG A 170 13.95 10.04 -3.94
N TYR A 171 13.46 9.32 -4.95
CA TYR A 171 12.33 9.77 -5.76
C TYR A 171 11.06 9.89 -4.92
N LEU A 172 10.74 8.86 -4.14
CA LEU A 172 9.55 8.85 -3.28
C LEU A 172 9.63 9.97 -2.24
N ILE A 173 10.75 10.10 -1.53
CA ILE A 173 10.96 11.19 -0.54
C ILE A 173 10.72 12.56 -1.18
N LYS A 174 11.22 12.80 -2.39
CA LYS A 174 11.00 14.07 -3.09
C LYS A 174 9.53 14.31 -3.41
N GLN A 175 8.77 13.27 -3.75
CA GLN A 175 7.33 13.39 -3.99
C GLN A 175 6.54 13.60 -2.69
N LEU A 176 6.88 12.86 -1.63
CA LEU A 176 6.26 13.01 -0.31
C LEU A 176 6.45 14.42 0.24
N ARG A 177 7.67 14.98 0.18
CA ARG A 177 7.93 16.38 0.60
C ARG A 177 7.08 17.43 -0.12
N LYS A 178 6.71 17.19 -1.38
CA LYS A 178 5.78 18.09 -2.11
C LYS A 178 4.35 17.94 -1.61
N LEU A 179 3.98 16.74 -1.17
CA LEU A 179 2.68 16.43 -0.63
C LEU A 179 2.52 16.94 0.81
N GLU A 180 3.58 16.88 1.62
CA GLU A 180 3.62 17.41 3.00
C GLU A 180 3.23 18.90 3.07
N ARG A 181 3.63 19.70 2.07
CA ARG A 181 3.23 21.11 1.96
C ARG A 181 1.73 21.32 1.76
N ASN A 182 1.03 20.31 1.24
CA ASN A 182 -0.40 20.35 1.01
C ASN A 182 -1.20 19.88 2.22
N PHE A 183 -0.61 19.06 3.09
CA PHE A 183 -1.27 18.37 4.20
C PHE A 183 -0.33 18.24 5.40
N PRO A 184 0.02 19.36 6.08
CA PRO A 184 1.00 19.35 7.16
C PRO A 184 0.56 18.53 8.37
N ASP A 185 -0.74 18.54 8.70
CA ASP A 185 -1.30 17.89 9.89
C ASP A 185 -1.39 16.36 9.72
N ASP A 186 -1.69 15.90 8.50
CA ASP A 186 -1.83 14.48 8.18
C ASP A 186 -0.56 13.85 7.58
N LYS A 187 0.55 14.59 7.55
CA LYS A 187 1.78 14.19 6.82
C LYS A 187 2.27 12.79 7.15
N ASN A 188 2.35 12.44 8.44
CA ASN A 188 2.90 11.15 8.89
C ASN A 188 1.97 9.99 8.52
N LYS A 189 0.66 10.22 8.63
CA LYS A 189 -0.38 9.26 8.27
C LYS A 189 -0.39 9.01 6.76
N ILE A 190 -0.32 10.07 5.96
CA ILE A 190 -0.26 9.97 4.50
C ILE A 190 1.02 9.28 4.04
N ASN A 191 2.18 9.73 4.55
CA ASN A 191 3.48 9.14 4.21
C ASN A 191 3.50 7.65 4.53
N THR A 192 3.07 7.26 5.74
CA THR A 192 3.00 5.84 6.14
C THR A 192 2.12 5.02 5.20
N LYS A 193 0.93 5.52 4.84
CA LYS A 193 0.03 4.81 3.92
C LYS A 193 0.62 4.64 2.52
N ILE A 194 1.25 5.69 1.98
CA ILE A 194 1.89 5.62 0.65
C ILE A 194 3.08 4.66 0.68
N ILE A 195 3.93 4.75 1.70
CA ILE A 195 5.10 3.88 1.87
C ILE A 195 4.66 2.42 2.02
N ASP A 196 3.69 2.13 2.89
CA ASP A 196 3.18 0.77 3.10
C ASP A 196 2.59 0.20 1.80
N LYS A 197 1.85 1.02 1.04
CA LYS A 197 1.25 0.59 -0.22
C LYS A 197 2.30 0.29 -1.29
N CYS A 198 3.30 1.16 -1.45
CA CYS A 198 4.43 0.93 -2.36
C CYS A 198 5.25 -0.29 -1.94
N ALA A 199 5.58 -0.42 -0.65
CA ALA A 199 6.36 -1.55 -0.13
C ALA A 199 5.65 -2.88 -0.35
N ARG A 200 4.33 -2.93 -0.10
CA ARG A 200 3.53 -4.12 -0.38
C ARG A 200 3.55 -4.50 -1.85
N GLU A 201 3.28 -3.54 -2.73
CA GLU A 201 3.25 -3.80 -4.18
C GLU A 201 4.60 -4.34 -4.69
N ILE A 202 5.68 -3.71 -4.27
CA ILE A 202 7.04 -4.09 -4.64
C ILE A 202 7.41 -5.46 -4.07
N ALA A 203 7.06 -5.73 -2.81
CA ALA A 203 7.30 -7.03 -2.19
C ALA A 203 6.54 -8.16 -2.92
N CYS A 204 5.26 -7.97 -3.25
CA CYS A 204 4.49 -8.93 -4.04
C CYS A 204 5.18 -9.27 -5.36
N ASP A 205 5.64 -8.25 -6.10
CA ASP A 205 6.32 -8.44 -7.39
C ASP A 205 7.67 -9.15 -7.21
N MET A 206 8.46 -8.76 -6.22
CA MET A 206 9.83 -9.29 -6.04
C MET A 206 9.86 -10.71 -5.47
N LEU A 207 8.90 -11.02 -4.59
CA LEU A 207 8.77 -12.31 -3.92
C LEU A 207 7.85 -13.28 -4.68
N ASN A 208 7.20 -12.80 -5.76
CA ASN A 208 6.22 -13.56 -6.53
C ASN A 208 5.04 -14.07 -5.66
N ILE A 209 4.57 -13.22 -4.75
CA ILE A 209 3.45 -13.53 -3.85
C ILE A 209 2.22 -12.77 -4.36
N SER A 210 1.09 -13.46 -4.49
CA SER A 210 -0.15 -12.80 -4.87
C SER A 210 -0.74 -11.97 -3.73
N ASP A 211 -1.29 -10.78 -4.04
CA ASP A 211 -1.96 -9.93 -3.05
C ASP A 211 -3.17 -10.65 -2.41
N LYS A 212 -3.81 -11.57 -3.15
CA LYS A 212 -4.91 -12.39 -2.67
C LYS A 212 -4.47 -13.31 -1.52
N ASN A 213 -3.35 -14.00 -1.66
CA ASN A 213 -2.82 -14.90 -0.63
C ASN A 213 -2.38 -14.10 0.60
N LEU A 214 -1.75 -12.93 0.41
CA LEU A 214 -1.42 -12.04 1.54
C LEU A 214 -2.68 -11.57 2.29
N ARG A 215 -3.76 -11.20 1.58
CA ARG A 215 -5.01 -10.83 2.24
C ARG A 215 -5.65 -11.99 2.99
N SER A 216 -5.56 -13.21 2.43
CA SER A 216 -6.04 -14.43 3.08
C SER A 216 -5.38 -14.59 4.46
N ILE A 217 -4.05 -14.58 4.51
CA ILE A 217 -3.32 -14.76 5.76
C ILE A 217 -3.51 -13.59 6.75
N GLU A 218 -3.59 -12.36 6.26
CA GLU A 218 -3.88 -11.18 7.09
C GLU A 218 -5.27 -11.24 7.73
N ASN A 219 -6.28 -11.65 6.98
CA ASN A 219 -7.64 -11.80 7.51
C ASN A 219 -7.71 -12.92 8.54
N GLN A 220 -7.07 -14.06 8.28
CA GLN A 220 -6.98 -15.16 9.24
C GLN A 220 -6.25 -14.73 10.53
N ALA A 221 -5.14 -13.99 10.42
CA ALA A 221 -4.44 -13.44 11.57
C ALA A 221 -5.34 -12.54 12.40
N ARG A 222 -6.07 -11.62 11.75
CA ARG A 222 -7.02 -10.71 12.40
C ARG A 222 -8.16 -11.46 13.11
N GLU A 223 -8.78 -12.42 12.43
CA GLU A 223 -9.88 -13.21 12.99
C GLU A 223 -9.45 -14.04 14.20
N MET A 224 -8.28 -14.69 14.13
CA MET A 224 -7.75 -15.45 15.25
C MET A 224 -7.37 -14.55 16.43
N ALA A 225 -6.74 -13.40 16.17
CA ALA A 225 -6.44 -12.41 17.20
C ALA A 225 -7.71 -11.94 17.92
N HIS A 226 -8.76 -11.63 17.15
CA HIS A 226 -10.05 -11.24 17.69
C HIS A 226 -10.66 -12.34 18.56
N LYS A 227 -10.69 -13.59 18.07
CA LYS A 227 -11.21 -14.74 18.83
C LYS A 227 -10.49 -14.94 20.17
N ILE A 228 -9.16 -14.78 20.20
CA ILE A 228 -8.37 -14.91 21.43
C ILE A 228 -8.78 -13.83 22.44
N LEU A 229 -8.93 -12.58 22.00
CA LEU A 229 -9.25 -11.46 22.89
C LEU A 229 -10.73 -11.46 23.35
N THR A 230 -11.63 -12.06 22.59
CA THR A 230 -13.04 -12.21 22.99
C THR A 230 -13.31 -13.45 23.85
N ALA A 231 -12.53 -14.52 23.70
CA ALA A 231 -12.71 -15.74 24.48
C ALA A 231 -12.11 -15.67 25.90
N GLY A 232 -11.26 -14.68 26.17
CA GLY A 232 -10.65 -14.44 27.48
C GLY A 232 -11.26 -13.26 28.25
N GLY A 233 -12.54 -12.96 28.02
CA GLY A 233 -13.32 -11.94 28.73
C GLY A 233 -14.24 -12.56 29.77
#